data_AF-B6AT07-F1
#
_entry.id   AF-B6AT07-F1
#
_cell.length_a   1.000
_cell.length_b   1.000
_cell.length_c   1.000
_cell.angle_alpha   90.00
_cell.angle_beta   90.00
_cell.angle_gamma   90.00
#
_symmetry.space_group_name_H-M   'P 1'
#
loop_
_entity.id
_entity.type
_entity.pdbx_description
1 polymer ?
#
loop_
_entity_poly.entity_id
_entity_poly.type
_entity_poly.pdbx_seq_one_letter_code
_entity_poly.pdbx_strand_id
1 'polypeptide(L)'
;MSKLPPYLEKPWNVYHATLKVPKDVQSFIGRKKFYKSLETDSVGEANIRKLPVIAEWKTQIKVARAAQKDGQNLSVDEQVAYYKGEIERNFKGYEADGLMLVHDILDEKYLRNHNQQDMTVIPARTDTTDAEKKAAYTILNRVSGDWTATHERVDEFIAQAQYTPQTADECRTNLRLFCDRFAVFEVISEEQVEAWILELLQGLQLRTVKKKIGFVRTYWNYCKKRRYTTANPSAVLTDSMYPKVQKTKATVTEVVKAKRKAFTVDDYHKLLSAKPDDHALCDLIRLAAYTGCRREEVCSMPLRNVLSDR
;
A
#
# COMPACT_ATOMS: atom_id res chain seq x y z
N MET A 1 30.69 -47.41 -16.36
CA MET A 1 29.30 -47.12 -15.92
C MET A 1 28.87 -45.82 -16.57
N SER A 2 27.79 -45.84 -17.36
CA SER A 2 27.25 -44.64 -18.01
C SER A 2 26.88 -43.59 -16.97
N LYS A 3 27.33 -42.35 -17.16
CA LYS A 3 27.07 -41.25 -16.24
C LYS A 3 25.58 -40.94 -16.23
N LEU A 4 24.93 -41.05 -15.08
CA LEU A 4 23.52 -40.71 -14.93
C LEU A 4 23.29 -39.23 -15.24
N PRO A 5 22.10 -38.86 -15.78
CA PRO A 5 21.75 -37.47 -15.99
C PRO A 5 21.83 -36.66 -14.67
N PRO A 6 22.09 -35.34 -14.72
CA PRO A 6 22.17 -34.50 -13.54
C PRO A 6 20.95 -34.63 -12.63
N TYR A 7 21.15 -34.54 -11.32
CA TYR A 7 20.10 -34.59 -10.30
C TYR A 7 19.35 -35.93 -10.18
N LEU A 8 19.88 -37.02 -10.73
CA LEU A 8 19.32 -38.36 -10.57
C LEU A 8 20.27 -39.29 -9.83
N GLU A 9 19.73 -39.99 -8.83
CA GLU A 9 20.34 -41.15 -8.20
C GLU A 9 19.43 -42.36 -8.45
N LYS A 10 20.02 -43.55 -8.65
CA LYS A 10 19.26 -44.80 -8.79
C LYS A 10 19.69 -45.79 -7.69
N PRO A 11 19.15 -45.68 -6.48
CA PRO A 11 19.22 -46.77 -5.51
C PRO A 11 18.26 -47.88 -5.96
N TRP A 12 18.79 -49.10 -6.04
CA TRP A 12 18.04 -50.27 -6.52
C TRP A 12 17.45 -50.05 -7.92
N ASN A 13 16.15 -50.27 -8.10
CA ASN A 13 15.47 -50.15 -9.38
C ASN A 13 14.68 -48.85 -9.58
N VAL A 14 14.66 -47.92 -8.62
CA VAL A 14 13.81 -46.71 -8.71
C VAL A 14 14.65 -45.43 -8.78
N TYR A 15 14.36 -44.57 -9.75
CA TYR A 15 15.00 -43.27 -9.85
C TYR A 15 14.52 -42.29 -8.77
N HIS A 16 15.46 -41.54 -8.22
CA HIS A 16 15.21 -40.48 -7.25
C HIS A 16 15.81 -39.18 -7.76
N ALA A 17 15.09 -38.07 -7.55
CA ALA A 17 15.65 -36.75 -7.71
C ALA A 17 16.53 -36.41 -6.50
N THR A 18 17.70 -35.81 -6.75
CA THR A 18 18.58 -35.34 -5.67
C THR A 18 19.14 -33.95 -5.99
N LEU A 19 19.17 -33.09 -4.96
CA LEU A 19 19.79 -31.77 -5.04
C LEU A 19 20.54 -31.47 -3.75
N LYS A 20 21.83 -31.15 -3.87
CA LYS A 20 22.64 -30.78 -2.71
C LYS A 20 22.19 -29.42 -2.18
N VAL A 21 21.94 -29.34 -0.88
CA VAL A 21 21.62 -28.08 -0.21
C VAL A 21 22.93 -27.31 0.01
N PRO A 22 23.05 -26.04 -0.40
CA PRO A 22 24.25 -25.24 -0.17
C PRO A 22 24.53 -25.02 1.32
N LYS A 23 25.81 -25.04 1.72
CA LYS A 23 26.24 -25.01 3.15
C LYS A 23 25.69 -23.82 3.92
N ASP A 24 25.59 -22.67 3.26
CA ASP A 24 25.04 -21.43 3.79
C ASP A 24 23.62 -21.65 4.35
N VAL A 25 22.74 -22.31 3.58
CA VAL A 25 21.33 -22.52 3.94
C VAL A 25 21.01 -23.86 4.59
N GLN A 26 22.01 -24.72 4.82
CA GLN A 26 21.80 -26.04 5.43
C GLN A 26 21.24 -25.96 6.86
N SER A 27 21.67 -24.97 7.65
CA SER A 27 21.16 -24.75 9.00
C SER A 27 19.69 -24.31 8.99
N PHE A 28 19.29 -23.49 8.01
CA PHE A 28 17.92 -23.01 7.84
C PHE A 28 16.99 -24.11 7.32
N ILE A 29 17.45 -24.90 6.35
CA ILE A 29 16.66 -25.96 5.69
C ILE A 29 16.68 -27.28 6.50
N GLY A 30 17.64 -27.46 7.41
CA GLY A 30 17.72 -28.63 8.31
C GLY A 30 18.21 -29.92 7.65
N ARG A 31 18.63 -29.89 6.38
CA ARG A 31 19.12 -31.08 5.64
C ARG A 31 20.26 -30.74 4.68
N LYS A 32 21.14 -31.72 4.46
CA LYS A 32 22.34 -31.59 3.60
C LYS A 32 22.05 -31.83 2.11
N LYS A 33 21.02 -32.62 1.80
CA LYS A 33 20.55 -32.88 0.44
C LYS A 33 19.04 -33.04 0.44
N PHE A 34 18.39 -32.56 -0.60
CA PHE A 34 17.04 -32.96 -0.94
C PHE A 34 17.08 -34.31 -1.66
N TYR A 35 16.07 -35.13 -1.39
CA TYR A 35 15.98 -36.49 -1.87
C TYR A 35 14.50 -36.90 -1.96
N LYS A 36 14.03 -37.31 -3.13
CA LYS A 36 12.63 -37.73 -3.34
C LYS A 36 12.55 -38.79 -4.44
N SER A 37 11.77 -39.84 -4.19
CA SER A 37 11.48 -40.88 -5.18
C SER A 37 10.70 -40.28 -6.35
N LEU A 38 11.02 -40.71 -7.57
CA LEU A 38 10.29 -40.38 -8.78
C LEU A 38 9.35 -41.51 -9.21
N GLU A 39 9.33 -42.62 -8.46
CA GLU A 39 8.44 -43.76 -8.66
C GLU A 39 8.44 -44.29 -10.10
N THR A 40 9.63 -44.35 -10.70
CA THR A 40 9.84 -44.89 -12.05
C THR A 40 11.23 -45.52 -12.15
N ASP A 41 11.35 -46.59 -12.92
CA ASP A 41 12.60 -47.28 -13.27
C ASP A 41 13.13 -46.88 -14.65
N SER A 42 12.41 -45.97 -15.35
CA SER A 42 12.73 -45.44 -16.67
C SER A 42 13.50 -44.11 -16.58
N VAL A 43 14.64 -44.03 -17.26
CA VAL A 43 15.49 -42.81 -17.29
C VAL A 43 14.78 -41.64 -17.94
N GLY A 44 14.05 -41.90 -19.04
CA GLY A 44 13.36 -40.86 -19.80
C GLY A 44 12.27 -40.19 -18.97
N GLU A 45 11.46 -41.01 -18.30
CA GLU A 45 10.38 -40.54 -17.43
C GLU A 45 10.92 -39.85 -16.17
N ALA A 46 11.96 -40.41 -15.54
CA ALA A 46 12.65 -39.79 -14.41
C ALA A 46 13.21 -38.39 -14.77
N ASN A 47 13.74 -38.22 -15.99
CA ASN A 47 14.25 -36.94 -16.45
C ASN A 47 13.18 -35.86 -16.57
N ILE A 48 11.93 -36.24 -16.85
CA ILE A 48 10.79 -35.33 -16.91
C ILE A 48 10.26 -35.07 -15.50
N ARG A 49 10.00 -36.13 -14.72
CA ARG A 49 9.45 -36.04 -13.35
C ARG A 49 10.36 -35.28 -12.38
N LYS A 50 11.68 -35.30 -12.57
CA LYS A 50 12.61 -34.55 -11.70
C LYS A 50 12.53 -33.04 -11.86
N LEU A 51 12.12 -32.52 -13.02
CA LEU A 51 12.18 -31.07 -13.31
C LEU A 51 11.38 -30.22 -12.31
N PRO A 52 10.09 -30.51 -12.03
CA PRO A 52 9.33 -29.73 -11.04
C PRO A 52 9.90 -29.88 -9.62
N VAL A 53 10.36 -31.08 -9.26
CA VAL A 53 10.98 -31.35 -7.95
C VAL A 53 12.27 -30.54 -7.76
N ILE A 54 13.11 -30.44 -8.79
CA ILE A 54 14.34 -29.66 -8.75
C ILE A 54 14.06 -28.16 -8.74
N ALA A 55 13.02 -27.70 -9.45
CA ALA A 55 12.59 -26.32 -9.41
C ALA A 55 12.13 -25.92 -8.00
N GLU A 56 11.27 -26.73 -7.38
CA GLU A 56 10.80 -26.55 -5.99
C GLU A 56 11.97 -26.43 -5.01
N TRP A 57 12.95 -27.33 -5.09
CA TRP A 57 14.11 -27.29 -4.20
C TRP A 57 15.04 -26.12 -4.45
N LYS A 58 15.18 -25.67 -5.70
CA LYS A 58 15.90 -24.43 -6.02
C LYS A 58 15.20 -23.20 -5.46
N THR A 59 13.87 -23.17 -5.48
CA THR A 59 13.06 -22.14 -4.82
C THR A 59 13.27 -22.17 -3.31
N GLN A 60 13.22 -23.34 -2.66
CA GLN A 60 13.49 -23.46 -1.21
C GLN A 60 14.90 -22.96 -0.83
N ILE A 61 15.92 -23.25 -1.65
CA ILE A 61 17.28 -22.72 -1.47
C ILE A 61 17.30 -21.19 -1.64
N LYS A 62 16.60 -20.65 -2.64
CA LYS A 62 16.54 -19.21 -2.89
C LYS A 62 15.85 -18.47 -1.74
N VAL A 63 14.76 -19.02 -1.21
CA VAL A 63 14.06 -18.49 -0.02
C VAL A 63 14.95 -18.52 1.20
N ALA A 64 15.59 -19.66 1.48
CA ALA A 64 16.50 -19.78 2.61
C ALA A 64 17.68 -18.80 2.50
N ARG A 65 18.17 -18.54 1.28
CA ARG A 65 19.25 -17.57 1.04
C ARG A 65 18.79 -16.13 1.23
N ALA A 66 17.58 -15.81 0.80
CA ALA A 66 16.98 -14.50 1.04
C ALA A 66 16.75 -14.28 2.55
N ALA A 67 16.22 -15.28 3.24
CA ALA A 67 15.99 -15.25 4.69
C ALA A 67 17.27 -15.17 5.53
N GLN A 68 18.41 -15.63 5.02
CA GLN A 68 19.71 -15.53 5.70
C GLN A 68 20.51 -14.27 5.35
N LYS A 69 20.28 -13.66 4.18
CA LYS A 69 21.00 -12.45 3.77
C LYS A 69 20.52 -11.20 4.52
N ASP A 70 19.27 -11.19 4.96
CA ASP A 70 18.67 -10.07 5.66
C ASP A 70 18.24 -10.49 7.05
N GLY A 71 18.92 -9.99 8.09
CA GLY A 71 18.33 -9.87 9.42
C GLY A 71 17.12 -8.92 9.47
N GLN A 72 16.29 -8.87 8.42
CA GLN A 72 15.06 -8.11 8.30
C GLN A 72 13.96 -9.00 7.71
N ASN A 73 12.83 -9.04 8.43
CA ASN A 73 11.58 -9.59 7.93
C ASN A 73 11.17 -8.82 6.66
N LEU A 74 11.05 -9.53 5.52
CA LEU A 74 10.42 -8.98 4.31
C LEU A 74 9.10 -8.29 4.67
N SER A 75 8.85 -7.12 4.09
CA SER A 75 7.57 -6.43 4.25
C SER A 75 6.41 -7.30 3.74
N VAL A 76 5.20 -6.97 4.17
CA VAL A 76 3.96 -7.62 3.69
C VAL A 76 3.88 -7.54 2.16
N ASP A 77 4.22 -6.39 1.56
CA ASP A 77 4.17 -6.19 0.11
C ASP A 77 5.17 -7.07 -0.64
N GLU A 78 6.40 -7.18 -0.14
CA GLU A 78 7.43 -8.03 -0.74
C GLU A 78 7.04 -9.51 -0.66
N GLN A 79 6.45 -9.94 0.46
CA GLN A 79 5.94 -11.31 0.61
C GLN A 79 4.75 -11.57 -0.33
N VAL A 80 3.81 -10.64 -0.46
CA VAL A 80 2.68 -10.77 -1.41
C VAL A 80 3.18 -10.86 -2.85
N ALA A 81 4.08 -9.97 -3.26
CA ALA A 81 4.66 -9.98 -4.60
C ALA A 81 5.43 -11.27 -4.89
N TYR A 82 6.17 -11.76 -3.90
CA TYR A 82 6.88 -13.04 -3.99
C TYR A 82 5.92 -14.20 -4.23
N TYR A 83 4.90 -14.38 -3.37
CA TYR A 83 3.97 -15.49 -3.47
C TYR A 83 3.11 -15.43 -4.74
N LYS A 84 2.63 -14.25 -5.13
CA LYS A 84 1.94 -14.09 -6.42
C LYS A 84 2.81 -14.53 -7.60
N GLY A 85 4.09 -14.12 -7.59
CA GLY A 85 5.05 -14.52 -8.62
C GLY A 85 5.35 -16.03 -8.61
N GLU A 86 5.39 -16.69 -7.45
CA GLU A 86 5.58 -18.15 -7.39
C GLU A 86 4.34 -18.91 -7.86
N ILE A 87 3.14 -18.45 -7.52
CA ILE A 87 1.88 -19.03 -8.02
C ILE A 87 1.84 -18.90 -9.55
N GLU A 88 2.13 -17.71 -10.09
CA GLU A 88 2.11 -17.49 -11.54
C GLU A 88 3.15 -18.35 -12.29
N ARG A 89 4.33 -18.58 -11.71
CA ARG A 89 5.40 -19.36 -12.36
C ARG A 89 5.18 -20.87 -12.26
N ASN A 90 4.78 -21.35 -11.10
CA ASN A 90 4.82 -22.78 -10.77
C ASN A 90 3.44 -23.44 -10.70
N PHE A 91 2.38 -22.64 -10.54
CA PHE A 91 1.01 -23.10 -10.33
C PHE A 91 0.04 -22.51 -11.36
N LYS A 92 0.52 -22.13 -12.55
CA LYS A 92 -0.32 -21.61 -13.62
C LYS A 92 -1.38 -22.65 -14.04
N GLY A 93 -2.65 -22.28 -13.99
CA GLY A 93 -3.80 -23.17 -14.20
C GLY A 93 -4.17 -24.04 -12.99
N TYR A 94 -3.42 -23.93 -11.89
CA TYR A 94 -3.59 -24.62 -10.61
C TYR A 94 -3.44 -23.63 -9.44
N GLU A 95 -3.92 -22.39 -9.63
CA GLU A 95 -3.68 -21.28 -8.70
C GLU A 95 -4.23 -21.58 -7.30
N ALA A 96 -5.30 -22.37 -7.20
CA ALA A 96 -5.86 -22.84 -5.94
C ALA A 96 -4.88 -23.71 -5.14
N ASP A 97 -4.15 -24.61 -5.80
CA ASP A 97 -3.14 -25.46 -5.16
C ASP A 97 -1.95 -24.64 -4.68
N GLY A 98 -1.54 -23.65 -5.49
CA GLY A 98 -0.51 -22.68 -5.11
C GLY A 98 -0.92 -21.85 -3.89
N LEU A 99 -2.18 -21.42 -3.82
CA LEU A 99 -2.71 -20.69 -2.68
C LEU A 99 -2.78 -21.56 -1.42
N MET A 100 -3.17 -22.84 -1.54
CA MET A 100 -3.16 -23.79 -0.43
C MET A 100 -1.74 -23.99 0.13
N LEU A 101 -0.73 -24.10 -0.74
CA LEU A 101 0.66 -24.16 -0.31
C LEU A 101 1.10 -22.88 0.44
N VAL A 102 0.70 -21.70 -0.03
CA VAL A 102 0.98 -20.43 0.67
C VAL A 102 0.30 -20.40 2.03
N HIS A 103 -0.95 -20.83 2.11
CA HIS A 103 -1.67 -20.98 3.38
C HIS A 103 -0.90 -21.89 4.34
N ASP A 104 -0.48 -23.08 3.91
CA ASP A 104 0.22 -24.05 4.76
C ASP A 104 1.56 -23.49 5.27
N ILE A 105 2.31 -22.78 4.42
CA ILE A 105 3.57 -22.12 4.80
C ILE A 105 3.31 -21.04 5.87
N LEU A 106 2.30 -20.20 5.67
CA LEU A 106 1.96 -19.12 6.61
C LEU A 106 1.38 -19.67 7.91
N ASP A 107 0.60 -20.75 7.83
CA ASP A 107 0.02 -21.44 8.99
C ASP A 107 1.10 -22.04 9.87
N GLU A 108 1.99 -22.85 9.30
CA GLU A 108 3.09 -23.49 10.01
C GLU A 108 4.03 -22.45 10.65
N LYS A 109 4.30 -21.35 9.94
CA LYS A 109 5.26 -20.33 10.40
C LYS A 109 4.66 -19.34 11.38
N TYR A 110 3.40 -18.94 11.21
CA TYR A 110 2.83 -17.79 11.92
C TYR A 110 1.49 -18.04 12.61
N LEU A 111 0.60 -18.90 12.11
CA LEU A 111 -0.78 -18.96 12.61
C LEU A 111 -0.99 -20.04 13.68
N ARG A 112 -0.19 -21.12 13.69
CA ARG A 112 -0.30 -22.17 14.70
C ARG A 112 0.10 -21.68 16.09
N ASN A 113 -0.80 -21.86 17.06
CA ASN A 113 -0.49 -21.71 18.48
C ASN A 113 0.29 -22.94 18.96
N HIS A 114 1.58 -22.80 19.22
CA HIS A 114 2.47 -23.87 19.65
C HIS A 114 2.38 -24.14 21.17
N ASN A 115 1.72 -23.26 21.93
CA ASN A 115 1.52 -23.38 23.39
C ASN A 115 0.60 -24.53 23.85
N GLN A 116 0.08 -25.37 22.93
CA GLN A 116 -0.75 -26.54 23.26
C GLN A 116 -0.07 -27.89 22.97
N GLN A 117 1.21 -27.92 22.58
CA GLN A 117 1.92 -29.17 22.37
C GLN A 117 2.39 -29.79 23.70
N ASP A 118 1.98 -31.04 23.92
CA ASP A 118 2.37 -31.85 25.08
C ASP A 118 3.91 -31.93 25.21
N MET A 119 4.40 -31.65 26.41
CA MET A 119 5.68 -30.99 26.69
C MET A 119 6.86 -31.96 26.85
N THR A 120 6.90 -33.07 26.10
CA THR A 120 7.82 -34.17 26.43
C THR A 120 9.11 -34.24 25.60
N VAL A 121 9.23 -33.59 24.43
CA VAL A 121 10.42 -33.82 23.56
C VAL A 121 10.97 -32.61 22.80
N ILE A 122 10.30 -31.45 22.73
CA ILE A 122 10.73 -30.32 21.88
C ILE A 122 10.76 -29.01 22.70
N PRO A 123 11.82 -28.19 22.64
CA PRO A 123 11.84 -26.90 23.33
C PRO A 123 10.67 -26.04 22.86
N ALA A 124 9.97 -25.40 23.81
CA ALA A 124 8.84 -24.53 23.52
C ALA A 124 9.22 -23.50 22.45
N ARG A 125 8.61 -23.61 21.26
CA ARG A 125 8.65 -22.54 20.27
C ARG A 125 7.85 -21.38 20.85
N THR A 126 8.47 -20.19 20.95
CA THR A 126 7.74 -18.98 21.36
C THR A 126 6.63 -18.72 20.34
N ASP A 127 5.39 -18.65 20.80
CA ASP A 127 4.26 -18.26 19.96
C ASP A 127 4.54 -16.92 19.25
N THR A 128 4.10 -16.83 17.99
CA THR A 128 4.16 -15.61 17.20
C THR A 128 3.23 -14.54 17.77
N THR A 129 3.64 -13.28 17.59
CA THR A 129 2.88 -12.12 18.07
C THR A 129 1.59 -11.93 17.27
N ASP A 130 0.60 -11.25 17.85
CA ASP A 130 -0.64 -10.90 17.14
C ASP A 130 -0.38 -10.05 15.89
N ALA A 131 0.66 -9.23 15.91
CA ALA A 131 1.09 -8.43 14.77
C ALA A 131 1.60 -9.32 13.61
N GLU A 132 2.37 -10.36 13.91
CA GLU A 132 2.85 -11.33 12.92
C GLU A 132 1.70 -12.17 12.35
N LYS A 133 0.77 -12.61 13.21
CA LYS A 133 -0.45 -13.30 12.78
C LYS A 133 -1.29 -12.43 11.84
N LYS A 134 -1.51 -11.16 12.20
CA LYS A 134 -2.23 -10.20 11.37
C LYS A 134 -1.53 -9.96 10.03
N ALA A 135 -0.19 -9.88 10.03
CA ALA A 135 0.60 -9.76 8.81
C ALA A 135 0.44 -11.00 7.92
N ALA A 136 0.51 -12.21 8.47
CA ALA A 136 0.31 -13.45 7.74
C ALA A 136 -1.09 -13.54 7.11
N TYR A 137 -2.15 -13.19 7.85
CA TYR A 137 -3.50 -13.09 7.29
C TYR A 137 -3.59 -12.06 6.17
N THR A 138 -2.94 -10.91 6.34
CA THR A 138 -2.91 -9.87 5.31
C THR A 138 -2.22 -10.35 4.04
N ILE A 139 -1.10 -11.07 4.16
CA ILE A 139 -0.39 -11.64 3.02
C ILE A 139 -1.29 -12.63 2.29
N LEU A 140 -1.88 -13.59 3.01
CA LEU A 140 -2.71 -14.63 2.42
C LEU A 140 -3.89 -14.04 1.62
N ASN A 141 -4.67 -13.15 2.23
CA ASN A 141 -5.84 -12.55 1.57
C ASN A 141 -5.46 -11.64 0.40
N ARG A 142 -4.27 -11.02 0.43
CA ARG A 142 -3.79 -10.23 -0.70
C ARG A 142 -3.26 -11.10 -1.84
N VAL A 143 -2.66 -12.25 -1.52
CA VAL A 143 -2.21 -13.24 -2.51
C VAL A 143 -3.41 -13.90 -3.20
N SER A 144 -4.45 -14.26 -2.44
CA SER A 144 -5.71 -14.79 -3.01
C SER A 144 -6.44 -13.79 -3.89
N GLY A 145 -6.21 -12.49 -3.66
CA GLY A 145 -6.89 -11.40 -4.37
C GLY A 145 -8.19 -10.94 -3.69
N ASP A 146 -8.49 -11.46 -2.50
CA ASP A 146 -9.63 -11.02 -1.71
C ASP A 146 -9.42 -9.62 -1.15
N TRP A 147 -8.18 -9.30 -0.76
CA TRP A 147 -7.79 -8.02 -0.18
C TRP A 147 -6.88 -7.23 -1.10
N THR A 148 -7.05 -5.91 -1.05
CA THR A 148 -6.37 -4.96 -1.92
C THR A 148 -5.67 -3.90 -1.08
N ALA A 149 -4.37 -3.70 -1.30
CA ALA A 149 -3.68 -2.63 -0.61
C ALA A 149 -4.07 -1.25 -1.15
N THR A 150 -4.26 -0.31 -0.24
CA THR A 150 -4.75 1.04 -0.55
C THR A 150 -3.78 1.83 -1.42
N HIS A 151 -2.47 1.57 -1.35
CA HIS A 151 -1.45 2.31 -2.09
C HIS A 151 -1.28 1.86 -3.55
N GLU A 152 -1.72 0.65 -3.93
CA GLU A 152 -1.36 0.01 -5.21
C GLU A 152 -1.75 0.81 -6.46
N ARG A 153 -2.81 1.61 -6.39
CA ARG A 153 -3.40 2.29 -7.56
C ARG A 153 -3.37 3.81 -7.47
N VAL A 154 -2.64 4.39 -6.51
CA VAL A 154 -2.60 5.83 -6.28
C VAL A 154 -2.04 6.57 -7.48
N ASP A 155 -0.87 6.16 -7.99
CA ASP A 155 -0.24 6.86 -9.12
C ASP A 155 -1.03 6.67 -10.43
N GLU A 156 -1.60 5.48 -10.65
CA GLU A 156 -2.49 5.22 -11.78
C GLU A 156 -3.72 6.14 -11.75
N PHE A 157 -4.35 6.28 -10.58
CA PHE A 157 -5.49 7.17 -10.38
C PHE A 157 -5.13 8.63 -10.66
N ILE A 158 -4.02 9.12 -10.10
CA ILE A 158 -3.60 10.52 -10.25
C ILE A 158 -3.28 10.83 -11.72
N ALA A 159 -2.61 9.92 -12.43
CA ALA A 159 -2.32 10.07 -13.85
C ALA A 159 -3.59 10.19 -14.69
N GLN A 160 -4.65 9.44 -14.35
CA GLN A 160 -5.92 9.49 -15.07
C GLN A 160 -6.83 10.65 -14.66
N ALA A 161 -6.68 11.19 -13.46
CA ALA A 161 -7.52 12.26 -12.95
C ALA A 161 -7.31 13.60 -13.68
N GLN A 162 -6.25 13.74 -14.48
CA GLN A 162 -5.93 14.94 -15.27
C GLN A 162 -5.93 16.23 -14.44
N TYR A 163 -5.50 16.14 -13.19
CA TYR A 163 -5.39 17.27 -12.29
C TYR A 163 -4.30 18.24 -12.74
N THR A 164 -4.45 19.52 -12.37
CA THR A 164 -3.32 20.46 -12.44
C THR A 164 -2.17 19.94 -11.57
N PRO A 165 -0.90 20.27 -11.87
CA PRO A 165 0.24 19.74 -11.11
C PRO A 165 0.10 19.94 -9.60
N GLN A 166 -0.30 21.15 -9.17
CA GLN A 166 -0.55 21.47 -7.75
C GLN A 166 -1.63 20.57 -7.13
N THR A 167 -2.74 20.33 -7.84
CA THR A 167 -3.84 19.50 -7.35
C THR A 167 -3.44 18.02 -7.32
N ALA A 168 -2.63 17.56 -8.27
CA ALA A 168 -2.08 16.21 -8.29
C ALA A 168 -1.17 15.96 -7.08
N ASP A 169 -0.29 16.90 -6.76
CA ASP A 169 0.60 16.81 -5.60
C ASP A 169 -0.15 16.87 -4.28
N GLU A 170 -1.17 17.74 -4.19
CA GLU A 170 -2.06 17.78 -3.04
C GLU A 170 -2.83 16.46 -2.90
N CYS A 171 -3.37 15.91 -3.98
CA CYS A 171 -4.05 14.63 -3.98
C CYS A 171 -3.12 13.50 -3.52
N ARG A 172 -1.91 13.40 -4.09
CA ARG A 172 -0.89 12.41 -3.71
C ARG A 172 -0.56 12.47 -2.23
N THR A 173 -0.32 13.67 -1.70
CA THR A 173 0.01 13.88 -0.29
C THR A 173 -1.13 13.42 0.62
N ASN A 174 -2.37 13.72 0.26
CA ASN A 174 -3.54 13.31 1.03
C ASN A 174 -3.80 11.80 0.96
N LEU A 175 -3.62 11.19 -0.21
CA LEU A 175 -3.76 9.75 -0.38
C LEU A 175 -2.64 8.98 0.34
N ARG A 176 -1.41 9.51 0.36
CA ARG A 176 -0.32 8.91 1.14
C ARG A 176 -0.65 8.86 2.63
N LEU A 177 -1.13 9.97 3.20
CA LEU A 177 -1.56 10.02 4.60
C LEU A 177 -2.65 8.97 4.90
N PHE A 178 -3.58 8.75 3.97
CA PHE A 178 -4.59 7.70 4.08
C PHE A 178 -3.97 6.30 4.00
N CYS A 179 -3.09 6.03 3.04
CA CYS A 179 -2.49 4.71 2.84
C CYS A 179 -1.55 4.32 3.99
N ASP A 180 -0.83 5.28 4.56
CA ASP A 180 0.04 5.06 5.73
C ASP A 180 -0.80 4.67 6.97
N ARG A 181 -2.03 5.20 7.09
CA ARG A 181 -2.95 4.86 8.18
C ARG A 181 -3.71 3.56 7.93
N PHE A 182 -4.13 3.32 6.69
CA PHE A 182 -4.98 2.20 6.30
C PHE A 182 -4.34 1.42 5.16
N ALA A 183 -3.78 0.26 5.46
CA ALA A 183 -3.01 -0.51 4.48
C ALA A 183 -3.88 -1.26 3.46
N VAL A 184 -5.08 -1.73 3.84
CA VAL A 184 -5.94 -2.60 3.04
C VAL A 184 -7.38 -2.09 3.08
N PHE A 185 -8.07 -2.04 1.94
CA PHE A 185 -9.43 -1.49 1.83
C PHE A 185 -10.48 -2.29 2.58
N GLU A 186 -10.42 -3.62 2.50
CA GLU A 186 -11.45 -4.56 2.96
C GLU A 186 -11.55 -4.67 4.48
N VAL A 187 -10.55 -4.19 5.21
CA VAL A 187 -10.50 -4.24 6.68
C VAL A 187 -10.76 -2.89 7.34
N ILE A 188 -11.04 -1.84 6.55
CA ILE A 188 -11.33 -0.50 7.06
C ILE A 188 -12.78 -0.45 7.53
N SER A 189 -13.00 -0.07 8.79
CA SER A 189 -14.34 0.17 9.33
C SER A 189 -14.68 1.67 9.43
N GLU A 190 -15.97 1.99 9.50
CA GLU A 190 -16.47 3.36 9.72
C GLU A 190 -15.89 3.93 11.04
N GLU A 191 -15.86 3.14 12.11
CA GLU A 191 -15.32 3.54 13.42
C GLU A 191 -13.84 3.94 13.34
N GLN A 192 -13.03 3.21 12.59
CA GLN A 192 -11.61 3.54 12.43
C GLN A 192 -11.41 4.85 11.64
N VAL A 193 -12.27 5.10 10.65
CA VAL A 193 -12.25 6.36 9.88
C VAL A 193 -12.73 7.52 10.74
N GLU A 194 -13.77 7.33 11.55
CA GLU A 194 -14.24 8.35 12.51
C GLU A 194 -13.15 8.72 13.50
N ALA A 195 -12.48 7.73 14.10
CA ALA A 195 -11.36 7.96 15.01
C ALA A 195 -10.23 8.75 14.31
N TRP A 196 -9.89 8.40 13.06
CA TRP A 196 -8.90 9.14 12.29
C TRP A 196 -9.33 10.58 11.96
N ILE A 197 -10.61 10.81 11.66
CA ILE A 197 -11.15 12.16 11.46
C ILE A 197 -11.00 13.00 12.73
N LEU A 198 -11.31 12.44 13.91
CA LEU A 198 -11.14 13.12 15.19
C LEU A 198 -9.67 13.47 15.47
N GLU A 199 -8.73 12.57 15.17
CA GLU A 199 -7.29 12.84 15.24
C GLU A 199 -6.90 14.02 14.34
N LEU A 200 -7.33 14.02 13.07
CA LEU A 200 -7.04 15.11 12.14
C LEU A 200 -7.59 16.46 12.60
N LEU A 201 -8.77 16.47 13.24
CA LEU A 201 -9.42 17.68 13.73
C LEU A 201 -8.70 18.34 14.91
N GLN A 202 -7.76 17.66 15.57
CA GLN A 202 -6.93 18.26 16.62
C GLN A 202 -5.99 19.34 16.05
N GLY A 203 -5.58 19.22 14.79
CA GLY A 203 -4.66 20.15 14.13
C GLY A 203 -5.22 20.85 12.90
N LEU A 204 -6.37 20.41 12.36
CA LEU A 204 -6.92 20.90 11.10
C LEU A 204 -8.37 21.34 11.24
N GLN A 205 -8.76 22.36 10.46
CA GLN A 205 -10.15 22.75 10.35
C GLN A 205 -10.99 21.68 9.65
N LEU A 206 -12.26 21.55 10.05
CA LEU A 206 -13.21 20.60 9.47
C LEU A 206 -13.31 20.68 7.94
N ARG A 207 -13.23 21.90 7.37
CA ARG A 207 -13.22 22.09 5.92
C ARG A 207 -12.03 21.40 5.25
N THR A 208 -10.85 21.52 5.85
CA THR A 208 -9.63 20.88 5.37
C THR A 208 -9.75 19.37 5.49
N VAL A 209 -10.18 18.84 6.63
CA VAL A 209 -10.40 17.40 6.83
C VAL A 209 -11.37 16.84 5.79
N LYS A 210 -12.52 17.48 5.58
CA LYS A 210 -13.48 17.10 4.53
C LYS A 210 -12.87 17.09 3.13
N LYS A 211 -11.99 18.04 2.80
CA LYS A 211 -11.26 18.03 1.53
C LYS A 211 -10.35 16.81 1.41
N LYS A 212 -9.59 16.48 2.47
CA LYS A 212 -8.72 15.29 2.50
C LYS A 212 -9.51 14.00 2.27
N ILE A 213 -10.58 13.81 3.04
CA ILE A 213 -11.47 12.66 2.90
C ILE A 213 -12.19 12.65 1.54
N GLY A 214 -12.44 13.82 0.94
CA GLY A 214 -12.92 13.94 -0.43
C GLY A 214 -12.00 13.30 -1.46
N PHE A 215 -10.67 13.50 -1.35
CA PHE A 215 -9.71 12.81 -2.22
C PHE A 215 -9.74 11.29 -2.01
N VAL A 216 -9.77 10.84 -0.75
CA VAL A 216 -9.87 9.41 -0.41
C VAL A 216 -11.12 8.79 -1.01
N ARG A 217 -12.28 9.46 -0.86
CA ARG A 217 -13.56 9.00 -1.41
C ARG A 217 -13.51 8.86 -2.93
N THR A 218 -12.96 9.86 -3.63
CA THR A 218 -12.82 9.81 -5.10
C THR A 218 -11.92 8.67 -5.54
N TYR A 219 -10.78 8.49 -4.88
CA TYR A 219 -9.84 7.41 -5.17
C TYR A 219 -10.42 6.01 -4.89
N TRP A 220 -11.11 5.83 -3.76
CA TRP A 220 -11.72 4.55 -3.43
C TRP A 220 -12.87 4.22 -4.40
N ASN A 221 -13.70 5.22 -4.76
CA ASN A 221 -14.72 5.04 -5.80
C ASN A 221 -14.10 4.66 -7.15
N TYR A 222 -12.94 5.24 -7.51
CA TYR A 222 -12.19 4.85 -8.69
C TYR A 222 -11.77 3.37 -8.63
N CYS A 223 -11.20 2.92 -7.51
CA CYS A 223 -10.80 1.53 -7.32
C CYS A 223 -11.99 0.57 -7.40
N LYS A 224 -13.11 0.90 -6.75
CA LYS A 224 -14.33 0.11 -6.79
C LYS A 224 -14.93 0.05 -8.21
N LYS A 225 -15.03 1.18 -8.92
CA LYS A 225 -15.59 1.24 -10.28
C LYS A 225 -14.82 0.34 -11.26
N ARG A 226 -13.50 0.25 -11.10
CA ARG A 226 -12.62 -0.61 -11.90
C ARG A 226 -12.50 -2.05 -11.36
N ARG A 227 -13.24 -2.39 -10.30
CA ARG A 227 -13.21 -3.70 -9.64
C ARG A 227 -11.82 -4.08 -9.11
N TYR A 228 -11.01 -3.10 -8.74
CA TYR A 228 -9.73 -3.35 -8.06
C TYR A 228 -9.93 -3.76 -6.61
N THR A 229 -11.03 -3.37 -5.98
CA THR A 229 -11.41 -3.76 -4.61
C THR A 229 -12.88 -4.11 -4.57
N THR A 230 -13.25 -5.02 -3.67
CA THR A 230 -14.64 -5.37 -3.36
C THR A 230 -15.23 -4.45 -2.27
N ALA A 231 -14.38 -3.75 -1.53
CA ALA A 231 -14.78 -2.89 -0.42
C ALA A 231 -15.63 -1.70 -0.91
N ASN A 232 -16.69 -1.41 -0.16
CA ASN A 232 -17.64 -0.35 -0.51
C ASN A 232 -17.34 0.95 0.26
N PRO A 233 -16.82 2.01 -0.39
CA PRO A 233 -16.52 3.26 0.28
C PRO A 233 -17.77 3.92 0.85
N SER A 234 -18.96 3.73 0.27
CA SER A 234 -20.19 4.34 0.80
C SER A 234 -20.68 3.69 2.11
N ALA A 235 -20.21 2.49 2.42
CA ALA A 235 -20.52 1.82 3.68
C ALA A 235 -19.58 2.25 4.83
N VAL A 236 -18.42 2.83 4.50
CA VAL A 236 -17.37 3.20 5.46
C VAL A 236 -17.25 4.72 5.57
N LEU A 237 -17.17 5.42 4.44
CA LEU A 237 -17.09 6.86 4.35
C LEU A 237 -18.52 7.43 4.35
N THR A 238 -19.19 7.39 5.49
CA THR A 238 -20.55 7.95 5.64
C THR A 238 -20.50 9.46 5.92
N ASP A 239 -21.63 10.14 6.00
CA ASP A 239 -21.65 11.53 6.51
C ASP A 239 -21.68 11.59 8.05
N SER A 240 -22.03 10.49 8.72
CA SER A 240 -22.09 10.37 10.19
C SER A 240 -20.72 10.40 10.87
N MET A 241 -19.66 10.03 10.15
CA MET A 241 -18.27 10.01 10.66
C MET A 241 -17.69 11.40 11.02
N TYR A 242 -18.40 12.49 10.71
CA TYR A 242 -17.98 13.84 11.09
C TYR A 242 -18.71 14.31 12.35
N PRO A 243 -18.03 15.02 13.26
CA PRO A 243 -18.70 15.59 14.42
C PRO A 243 -19.79 16.56 13.98
N LYS A 244 -20.95 16.48 14.63
CA LYS A 244 -22.07 17.38 14.38
C LYS A 244 -21.66 18.80 14.75
N VAL A 245 -21.71 19.71 13.79
CA VAL A 245 -21.47 21.14 14.04
C VAL A 245 -22.63 21.67 14.88
N GLN A 246 -22.36 21.95 16.15
CA GLN A 246 -23.32 22.61 17.02
C GLN A 246 -23.52 24.05 16.53
N LYS A 247 -24.76 24.44 16.25
CA LYS A 247 -25.13 25.80 15.83
C LYS A 247 -25.56 26.64 17.05
N THR A 248 -24.69 26.75 18.05
CA THR A 248 -24.94 27.67 19.17
C THR A 248 -24.64 29.11 18.74
N LYS A 249 -25.23 30.10 19.41
CA LYS A 249 -24.95 31.54 19.17
C LYS A 249 -23.44 31.84 19.24
N ALA A 250 -22.72 31.21 20.16
CA ALA A 250 -21.27 31.37 20.31
C ALA A 250 -20.51 30.90 19.06
N THR A 251 -20.76 29.65 18.62
CA THR A 251 -20.15 29.10 17.38
C THR A 251 -20.50 29.90 16.13
N VAL A 252 -21.72 30.40 16.00
CA VAL A 252 -22.11 31.24 14.85
C VAL A 252 -21.33 32.55 14.87
N THR A 253 -21.18 33.18 16.04
CA THR A 253 -20.45 34.44 16.21
C THR A 253 -18.95 34.28 15.91
N GLU A 254 -18.34 33.20 16.39
CA GLU A 254 -16.96 32.79 16.07
C GLU A 254 -16.74 32.65 14.56
N VAL A 255 -17.63 31.93 13.87
CA VAL A 255 -17.57 31.75 12.41
C VAL A 255 -17.69 33.08 11.67
N VAL A 256 -18.56 33.99 12.13
CA VAL A 256 -18.66 35.34 11.55
C VAL A 256 -17.39 36.15 11.78
N LYS A 257 -16.80 36.09 12.98
CA LYS A 257 -15.53 36.78 13.29
C LYS A 257 -14.35 36.22 12.48
N ALA A 258 -14.31 34.92 12.24
CA ALA A 258 -13.25 34.25 11.49
C ALA A 258 -13.34 34.47 9.97
N LYS A 259 -14.44 35.02 9.44
CA LYS A 259 -14.52 35.40 8.03
C LYS A 259 -13.55 36.54 7.75
N ARG A 260 -12.71 36.37 6.73
CA ARG A 260 -11.88 37.45 6.17
C ARG A 260 -12.80 38.62 5.82
N LYS A 261 -12.55 39.76 6.46
CA LYS A 261 -13.24 41.02 6.17
C LYS A 261 -12.67 41.64 4.90
N ALA A 262 -13.50 42.35 4.16
CA ALA A 262 -13.03 43.19 3.07
C ALA A 262 -12.14 44.32 3.63
N PHE A 263 -11.12 44.70 2.88
CA PHE A 263 -10.34 45.89 3.18
C PHE A 263 -11.20 47.14 2.98
N THR A 264 -11.08 48.09 3.91
CA THR A 264 -11.69 49.41 3.77
C THR A 264 -10.83 50.30 2.88
N VAL A 265 -11.38 51.45 2.46
CA VAL A 265 -10.64 52.47 1.71
C VAL A 265 -9.43 52.97 2.52
N ASP A 266 -9.59 53.12 3.83
CA ASP A 266 -8.50 53.50 4.74
C ASP A 266 -7.40 52.43 4.82
N ASP A 267 -7.78 51.14 4.90
CA ASP A 267 -6.81 50.04 4.84
C ASP A 267 -6.02 50.05 3.54
N TYR A 268 -6.68 50.32 2.39
CA TYR A 268 -6.02 50.43 1.09
C TYR A 268 -4.94 51.52 1.08
N HIS A 269 -5.25 52.72 1.58
CA HIS A 269 -4.25 53.79 1.68
C HIS A 269 -3.11 53.45 2.64
N LYS A 270 -3.41 52.80 3.77
CA LYS A 270 -2.40 52.29 4.71
C LYS A 270 -1.47 51.25 4.08
N LEU A 271 -2.01 50.35 3.25
CA LEU A 271 -1.21 49.34 2.55
C LEU A 271 -0.22 49.99 1.56
N LEU A 272 -0.66 51.02 0.82
CA LEU A 272 0.22 51.76 -0.10
C LEU A 272 1.28 52.59 0.62
N SER A 273 0.93 53.20 1.76
CA SER A 273 1.87 54.03 2.53
C SER A 273 2.85 53.23 3.40
N ALA A 274 2.60 51.94 3.63
CA ALA A 274 3.49 51.09 4.43
C ALA A 274 4.82 50.76 3.75
N LYS A 275 4.86 50.77 2.40
CA LYS A 275 6.05 50.48 1.59
C LYS A 275 6.09 51.40 0.35
N PRO A 276 6.24 52.72 0.53
CA PRO A 276 6.14 53.68 -0.57
C PRO A 276 7.28 53.53 -1.60
N ASP A 277 8.43 53.01 -1.18
CA ASP A 277 9.60 52.81 -2.02
C ASP A 277 9.49 51.56 -2.92
N ASP A 278 8.56 50.64 -2.63
CA ASP A 278 8.30 49.46 -3.45
C ASP A 278 7.18 49.76 -4.47
N HIS A 279 7.58 50.46 -5.54
CA HIS A 279 6.65 50.87 -6.60
C HIS A 279 5.96 49.67 -7.26
N ALA A 280 6.68 48.57 -7.47
CA ALA A 280 6.12 47.36 -8.07
C ALA A 280 4.99 46.78 -7.21
N LEU A 281 5.20 46.65 -5.89
CA LEU A 281 4.17 46.19 -4.97
C LEU A 281 2.97 47.15 -4.93
N CYS A 282 3.23 48.46 -4.88
CA CYS A 282 2.16 49.47 -4.87
C CYS A 282 1.31 49.41 -6.14
N ASP A 283 1.93 49.24 -7.31
CA ASP A 283 1.21 49.13 -8.58
C ASP A 283 0.43 47.83 -8.69
N LEU A 284 0.97 46.72 -8.19
CA LEU A 284 0.23 45.45 -8.08
C LEU A 284 -1.00 45.59 -7.16
N ILE A 285 -0.87 46.27 -6.02
CA ILE A 285 -2.00 46.54 -5.11
C ILE A 285 -3.06 47.39 -5.81
N ARG A 286 -2.66 48.45 -6.52
CA ARG A 286 -3.58 49.30 -7.31
C ARG A 286 -4.31 48.47 -8.36
N LEU A 287 -3.58 47.74 -9.20
CA LEU A 287 -4.16 46.91 -10.25
C LEU A 287 -5.14 45.88 -9.67
N ALA A 288 -4.77 45.18 -8.60
CA ALA A 288 -5.66 44.21 -7.96
C ALA A 288 -6.92 44.85 -7.37
N ALA A 289 -6.81 46.05 -6.77
CA ALA A 289 -7.94 46.76 -6.17
C ALA A 289 -8.97 47.21 -7.20
N TYR A 290 -8.55 47.66 -8.39
CA TYR A 290 -9.44 48.19 -9.42
C TYR A 290 -9.92 47.15 -10.44
N THR A 291 -9.21 46.04 -10.61
CA THR A 291 -9.61 44.98 -11.57
C THR A 291 -10.30 43.79 -10.91
N GLY A 292 -10.05 43.56 -9.61
CA GLY A 292 -10.51 42.35 -8.92
C GLY A 292 -9.82 41.06 -9.40
N CYS A 293 -8.77 41.17 -10.21
CA CYS A 293 -7.98 40.02 -10.67
C CYS A 293 -7.34 39.27 -9.51
N ARG A 294 -7.17 37.95 -9.67
CA ARG A 294 -6.42 37.15 -8.69
C ARG A 294 -4.95 37.56 -8.70
N ARG A 295 -4.28 37.37 -7.57
CA ARG A 295 -2.84 37.68 -7.41
C ARG A 295 -2.00 37.07 -8.54
N GLU A 296 -2.24 35.80 -8.87
CA GLU A 296 -1.51 35.09 -9.92
C GLU A 296 -1.78 35.69 -11.31
N GLU A 297 -3.00 36.15 -11.58
CA GLU A 297 -3.38 36.79 -12.85
C GLU A 297 -2.68 38.13 -13.03
N VAL A 298 -2.65 38.97 -11.98
CA VAL A 298 -1.96 40.27 -12.02
C VAL A 298 -0.44 40.09 -12.17
N CYS A 299 0.16 39.13 -11.45
CA CYS A 299 1.61 38.92 -11.46
C CYS A 299 2.13 38.25 -12.75
N SER A 300 1.25 37.63 -13.55
CA SER A 300 1.63 36.92 -14.78
C SER A 300 1.10 37.58 -16.05
N MET A 301 0.50 38.77 -15.96
CA MET A 301 -0.11 39.47 -17.09
C MET A 301 0.95 39.95 -18.08
N PRO A 302 0.96 39.44 -19.32
CA PRO A 302 1.91 39.91 -20.33
C PRO A 302 1.45 41.24 -20.92
N LEU A 303 2.40 42.11 -21.27
CA LEU A 303 2.10 43.44 -21.85
C LEU A 303 1.23 43.39 -23.11
N ARG A 304 1.31 42.31 -23.90
CA ARG A 304 0.45 42.11 -25.08
C ARG A 304 -1.05 42.03 -24.77
N ASN A 305 -1.41 41.75 -23.51
CA ASN A 305 -2.80 41.69 -23.06
C ASN A 305 -3.27 43.05 -22.49
N VAL A 306 -2.40 44.06 -22.43
CA VAL A 306 -2.76 45.42 -22.04
C VAL A 306 -3.11 46.19 -23.31
N LEU A 307 -4.41 46.40 -23.51
CA LEU A 307 -4.94 47.14 -24.65
C LEU A 307 -5.36 48.55 -24.21
N SER A 308 -5.49 49.45 -25.17
CA SER A 308 -6.09 50.77 -24.92
C SER A 308 -7.50 50.62 -24.36
N ASP A 309 -7.85 51.49 -23.42
CA ASP A 309 -9.20 51.54 -22.84
C ASP A 309 -10.25 51.74 -23.94
N ARG A 310 -11.41 51.12 -23.79
CA ARG A 310 -12.48 51.12 -24.79
C ARG A 310 -13.39 52.33 -24.67
#